data_AF-A0A382EV78-F1
#
_entry.id   AF-A0A382EV78-F1
#
_cell.length_a   1.000
_cell.length_b   1.000
_cell.length_c   1.000
_cell.angle_alpha   90.00
_cell.angle_beta   90.00
_cell.angle_gamma   90.00
#
_symmetry.space_group_name_H-M   'P 1'
#
loop_
_entity.id
_entity.type
_entity.pdbx_description
1 polymer ?
#
loop_
_entity_poly.entity_id
_entity_poly.type
_entity_poly.pdbx_seq_one_letter_code
_entity_poly.pdbx_strand_id
1 'polypeptide(L)'
;MRGRTILALAVTVLLGACGTSSLKEKDMESDSIGKGVSVPKATTELCRDVCDGLVAYYPFFGNTRDTSGNSLDGLVKGATLTTDRDGNENRAYKFNGKTFDNGTTTHIELPLSSLTQNLEQSDYSVAAWVKP
;
A
#
# COMPACT_ATOMS: atom_id res chain seq x y z
N MET A 1 41.19 -0.65 6.68
CA MET A 1 41.01 0.14 5.44
C MET A 1 39.98 -0.54 4.55
N ARG A 2 38.86 0.16 4.27
CA ARG A 2 37.89 0.06 3.15
C ARG A 2 37.46 -1.36 2.73
N GLY A 3 36.23 -1.83 2.98
CA GLY A 3 34.95 -1.20 2.61
C GLY A 3 34.70 -1.37 1.11
N ARG A 4 33.90 -2.38 0.71
CA ARG A 4 33.34 -2.48 -0.65
C ARG A 4 31.83 -2.54 -0.55
N THR A 5 31.27 -1.35 -0.66
CA THR A 5 29.87 -1.02 -0.85
C THR A 5 29.39 -1.65 -2.17
N ILE A 6 28.34 -2.48 -2.12
CA ILE A 6 27.58 -2.83 -3.32
C ILE A 6 26.60 -1.70 -3.53
N LEU A 7 26.80 -0.93 -4.61
CA LEU A 7 25.82 0.04 -5.10
C LEU A 7 24.56 -0.72 -5.51
N ALA A 8 23.50 -0.60 -4.71
CA ALA A 8 22.17 -1.00 -5.14
C ALA A 8 21.61 0.08 -6.08
N LEU A 9 21.13 -0.41 -7.23
CA LEU A 9 20.52 0.32 -8.32
C LEU A 9 19.36 1.19 -7.81
N ALA A 10 19.40 2.49 -8.09
CA ALA A 10 18.31 3.40 -7.80
C ALA A 10 17.10 3.06 -8.69
N VAL A 11 15.99 2.67 -8.08
CA VAL A 11 14.66 2.77 -8.69
C VAL A 11 13.91 3.84 -7.91
N THR A 12 13.99 5.06 -8.43
CA THR A 12 13.24 6.20 -7.94
C THR A 12 11.78 6.01 -8.32
N VAL A 13 10.92 5.66 -7.36
CA VAL A 13 9.46 5.84 -7.53
C VAL A 13 9.07 7.06 -6.71
N LEU A 14 8.73 8.14 -7.42
CA LEU A 14 8.32 9.42 -6.84
C LEU A 14 7.00 9.31 -6.07
N LEU A 15 6.97 10.02 -4.94
CA LEU A 15 5.89 10.68 -4.18
C LEU A 15 4.45 10.46 -4.68
N GLY A 16 3.46 10.15 -3.85
CA GLY A 16 3.15 10.78 -2.57
C GLY A 16 1.93 11.71 -2.74
N ALA A 17 0.78 11.26 -2.18
CA ALA A 17 -0.45 11.99 -1.84
C ALA A 17 -1.37 12.56 -2.96
N CYS A 18 -2.59 12.04 -3.01
CA CYS A 18 -3.82 12.81 -3.27
C CYS A 18 -4.89 12.17 -2.37
N GLY A 19 -5.40 12.81 -1.31
CA GLY A 19 -6.02 14.12 -1.32
C GLY A 19 -7.52 13.92 -1.56
N THR A 20 -8.31 13.81 -0.49
CA THR A 20 -9.76 13.61 -0.54
C THR A 20 -10.45 14.77 -1.26
N SER A 21 -11.24 14.52 -2.30
CA SER A 21 -12.48 15.25 -2.60
C SER A 21 -13.18 14.68 -3.83
N SER A 22 -14.50 14.53 -3.70
CA SER A 22 -15.44 14.15 -4.76
C SER A 22 -15.34 15.12 -5.94
N LEU A 23 -14.94 14.62 -7.11
CA LEU A 23 -15.17 15.31 -8.38
C LEU A 23 -16.17 14.46 -9.17
N LYS A 24 -17.32 15.07 -9.50
CA LYS A 24 -18.29 14.49 -10.41
C LYS A 24 -17.67 14.48 -11.80
N GLU A 25 -17.40 13.29 -12.34
CA GLU A 25 -16.98 13.10 -13.74
C GLU A 25 -18.16 13.40 -14.68
N LYS A 26 -18.36 14.68 -14.97
CA LYS A 26 -18.83 15.10 -16.28
C LYS A 26 -17.77 16.04 -16.82
N ASP A 27 -17.38 15.80 -18.06
CA ASP A 27 -16.55 16.65 -18.90
C ASP A 27 -15.03 16.37 -18.83
N MET A 28 -14.60 15.29 -19.50
CA MET A 28 -13.28 15.27 -20.14
C MET A 28 -13.37 14.51 -21.48
N GLU A 29 -14.05 15.16 -22.43
CA GLU A 29 -14.06 14.82 -23.86
C GLU A 29 -12.74 15.31 -24.50
N SER A 30 -12.18 14.44 -25.35
CA SER A 30 -11.01 14.53 -26.25
C SER A 30 -10.18 15.83 -26.32
N ASP A 31 -8.85 15.69 -26.28
CA ASP A 31 -7.96 16.64 -26.93
C ASP A 31 -7.00 15.91 -27.89
N SER A 32 -7.20 16.17 -29.18
CA SER A 32 -6.29 15.75 -30.25
C SER A 32 -5.18 16.79 -30.35
N ILE A 33 -4.08 16.62 -29.63
CA ILE A 33 -2.96 17.56 -29.72
C ILE A 33 -2.07 17.17 -30.91
N GLY A 34 -2.23 17.92 -32.00
CA GLY A 34 -1.29 17.92 -33.11
C GLY A 34 0.15 18.21 -32.66
N LYS A 35 1.10 17.65 -33.42
CA LYS A 35 2.55 17.81 -33.32
C LYS A 35 3.23 17.26 -32.04
N GLY A 36 3.54 15.97 -32.08
CA GLY A 36 4.95 15.57 -32.04
C GLY A 36 5.63 15.38 -30.68
N VAL A 37 4.89 15.17 -29.58
CA VAL A 37 5.45 14.57 -28.36
C VAL A 37 4.44 13.59 -27.78
N SER A 38 4.73 12.29 -27.86
CA SER A 38 3.97 11.25 -27.16
C SER A 38 4.40 11.21 -25.70
N VAL A 39 3.68 11.90 -24.82
CA VAL A 39 3.76 11.61 -23.38
C VAL A 39 2.81 10.45 -23.11
N PRO A 40 3.28 9.30 -22.56
CA PRO A 40 2.37 8.23 -22.23
C PRO A 40 1.38 8.73 -21.18
N LYS A 41 0.09 8.49 -21.42
CA LYS A 41 -1.04 8.65 -20.51
C LYS A 41 -0.87 7.66 -19.33
N ALA A 42 0.16 7.87 -18.51
CA ALA A 42 0.67 6.87 -17.57
C ALA A 42 0.68 7.36 -16.12
N THR A 43 -0.29 8.18 -15.72
CA THR A 43 -0.44 8.58 -14.31
C THR A 43 -1.81 8.28 -13.74
N THR A 44 -2.88 8.27 -14.54
CA THR A 44 -4.23 7.89 -14.09
C THR A 44 -4.66 6.49 -14.55
N GLU A 45 -4.25 6.06 -15.74
CA GLU A 45 -4.56 4.72 -16.28
C GLU A 45 -3.85 3.61 -15.49
N LEU A 46 -2.59 3.81 -15.08
CA LEU A 46 -1.85 2.84 -14.24
C LEU A 46 -2.45 2.70 -12.84
N CYS A 47 -3.02 3.77 -12.30
CA CYS A 47 -3.72 3.72 -11.01
C CYS A 47 -5.03 2.92 -11.16
N ARG A 48 -5.76 3.11 -12.27
CA ARG A 48 -6.99 2.35 -12.53
C ARG A 48 -6.72 0.84 -12.66
N ASP A 49 -5.69 0.44 -13.40
CA ASP A 49 -5.32 -0.98 -13.52
C ASP A 49 -4.82 -1.59 -12.20
N VAL A 50 -4.09 -0.83 -11.38
CA VAL A 50 -3.72 -1.27 -10.02
C VAL A 50 -4.95 -1.37 -9.11
N CYS A 51 -5.93 -0.48 -9.27
CA CYS A 51 -7.17 -0.48 -8.51
C CYS A 51 -8.12 -1.62 -8.89
N ASP A 52 -8.15 -2.04 -10.16
CA ASP A 52 -9.06 -3.09 -10.65
C ASP A 52 -8.78 -4.47 -10.01
N GLY A 53 -7.59 -4.68 -9.44
CA GLY A 53 -7.22 -5.87 -8.66
C GLY A 53 -6.90 -5.60 -7.18
N LEU A 54 -7.07 -4.37 -6.71
CA LEU A 54 -6.68 -3.99 -5.34
C LEU A 54 -7.68 -4.52 -4.32
N VAL A 55 -7.27 -5.54 -3.57
CA VAL A 55 -8.11 -6.13 -2.50
C VAL A 55 -8.05 -5.29 -1.23
N ALA A 56 -6.87 -4.85 -0.80
CA ALA A 56 -6.71 -4.10 0.44
C ALA A 56 -5.53 -3.13 0.37
N TYR A 57 -5.66 -1.97 1.03
CA TYR A 57 -4.59 -0.98 1.09
C TYR A 57 -4.50 -0.31 2.47
N TYR A 58 -3.39 -0.57 3.16
CA TYR A 58 -3.12 -0.08 4.51
C TYR A 58 -1.97 0.95 4.51
N PRO A 59 -2.28 2.25 4.46
CA PRO A 59 -1.26 3.29 4.57
C PRO A 59 -0.73 3.48 6.00
N PHE A 60 -1.30 2.75 6.98
CA PHE A 60 -0.97 2.78 8.40
C PHE A 60 -1.00 4.16 9.04
N PHE A 61 -2.01 4.95 8.72
CA PHE A 61 -2.18 6.32 9.21
C PHE A 61 -2.68 6.36 10.67
N GLY A 62 -1.85 5.90 11.60
CA GLY A 62 -2.17 5.77 13.03
C GLY A 62 -3.14 4.64 13.35
N ASN A 63 -3.52 3.84 12.37
CA ASN A 63 -4.46 2.72 12.50
C ASN A 63 -4.27 1.70 11.37
N THR A 64 -5.05 0.62 11.40
CA THR A 64 -5.11 -0.45 10.40
C THR A 64 -6.34 -0.36 9.49
N ARG A 65 -6.84 0.86 9.23
CA ARG A 65 -8.00 1.07 8.34
C ARG A 65 -7.62 0.77 6.89
N ASP A 66 -8.47 0.01 6.22
CA ASP A 66 -8.37 -0.24 4.79
C ASP A 66 -8.87 0.99 4.01
N THR A 67 -8.07 1.45 3.05
CA THR A 67 -8.37 2.60 2.20
C THR A 67 -8.58 2.23 0.74
N SER A 68 -8.64 0.93 0.43
CA SER A 68 -9.02 0.43 -0.90
C SER A 68 -10.50 0.69 -1.25
N GLY A 69 -11.35 0.87 -0.23
CA GLY A 69 -12.80 0.95 -0.39
C GLY A 69 -13.52 -0.38 -0.14
N ASN A 70 -12.80 -1.47 0.10
CA ASN A 70 -13.37 -2.81 0.35
C ASN A 70 -13.73 -3.07 1.82
N SER A 71 -13.51 -2.09 2.71
CA SER A 71 -13.86 -2.15 4.13
C SER A 71 -13.22 -3.32 4.88
N LEU A 72 -11.98 -3.67 4.53
CA LEU A 72 -11.21 -4.75 5.16
C LEU A 72 -10.37 -4.22 6.34
N ASP A 73 -10.96 -3.50 7.28
CA ASP A 73 -10.24 -2.93 8.42
C ASP A 73 -9.54 -4.03 9.24
N GLY A 74 -8.24 -3.90 9.41
CA GLY A 74 -7.44 -4.89 10.14
C GLY A 74 -7.58 -4.75 11.66
N LEU A 75 -7.41 -5.86 12.38
CA LEU A 75 -7.42 -5.90 13.84
C LEU A 75 -6.00 -6.12 14.39
N VAL A 76 -5.49 -5.15 15.14
CA VAL A 76 -4.15 -5.23 15.72
C VAL A 76 -4.10 -6.21 16.90
N LYS A 77 -3.23 -7.21 16.82
CA LYS A 77 -2.94 -8.17 17.92
C LYS A 77 -1.50 -8.00 18.39
N GLY A 78 -1.30 -7.12 19.37
CA GLY A 78 -0.01 -6.93 20.03
C GLY A 78 1.06 -6.16 19.24
N ALA A 79 0.84 -5.87 17.95
CA ALA A 79 1.70 -4.96 17.20
C ALA A 79 1.55 -3.52 17.72
N THR A 80 2.61 -2.72 17.60
CA THR A 80 2.65 -1.33 18.12
C THR A 80 2.99 -0.35 17.00
N LEU A 81 2.42 0.85 17.04
CA LEU A 81 2.75 1.90 16.09
C LEU A 81 4.23 2.31 16.23
N THR A 82 4.84 2.63 15.11
CA THR A 82 6.23 3.07 14.99
C THR A 82 6.37 4.08 13.85
N THR A 83 7.55 4.68 13.75
CA THR A 83 7.94 5.56 12.66
C THR A 83 8.09 4.77 11.34
N ASP A 84 7.60 5.33 10.23
CA ASP A 84 7.80 4.77 8.89
C ASP A 84 9.20 5.04 8.32
N ARG A 85 9.40 4.69 7.04
CA ARG A 85 10.67 4.89 6.32
C ARG A 85 11.02 6.35 6.04
N ASP A 86 10.03 7.24 6.03
CA ASP A 86 10.20 8.66 5.71
C ASP A 86 10.35 9.50 7.00
N GLY A 87 10.37 8.85 8.18
CA GLY A 87 10.51 9.52 9.47
C GLY A 87 9.18 9.97 10.08
N ASN A 88 8.04 9.59 9.50
CA ASN A 88 6.73 9.97 10.02
C ASN A 88 6.32 9.07 11.18
N GLU A 89 6.01 9.66 12.32
CA GLU A 89 5.53 8.94 13.50
C GLU A 89 4.16 8.31 13.26
N ASN A 90 3.94 7.13 13.87
CA ASN A 90 2.68 6.40 13.81
C ASN A 90 2.22 6.07 12.38
N ARG A 91 3.16 5.85 11.46
CA ARG A 91 2.92 5.49 10.05
C ARG A 91 3.34 4.07 9.68
N ALA A 92 3.74 3.25 10.66
CA ALA A 92 4.08 1.85 10.47
C ALA A 92 3.77 1.04 11.73
N TYR A 93 3.78 -0.29 11.62
CA TYR A 93 3.64 -1.21 12.74
C TYR A 93 4.93 -2.01 12.99
N LYS A 94 5.30 -2.10 14.26
CA LYS A 94 6.39 -2.94 14.75
C LYS A 94 5.85 -4.22 15.34
N PHE A 95 6.32 -5.34 14.80
CA PHE A 95 6.07 -6.69 15.30
C PHE A 95 7.30 -7.12 16.09
N ASN A 96 7.15 -7.38 17.39
CA ASN A 96 8.27 -7.71 18.27
C ASN A 96 8.41 -9.22 18.50
N GLY A 97 7.60 -10.04 17.82
CA GLY A 97 7.66 -11.49 17.93
C GLY A 97 7.29 -12.04 19.30
N LYS A 98 6.71 -11.22 20.19
CA LYS A 98 6.25 -11.72 21.49
C LYS A 98 5.14 -12.75 21.29
N THR A 99 5.31 -13.91 21.93
CA THR A 99 4.29 -14.94 22.04
C THR A 99 3.50 -14.71 23.32
N PHE A 100 2.17 -14.69 23.20
CA PHE A 100 1.23 -14.60 24.32
C PHE A 100 0.95 -15.99 24.91
N ASP A 101 0.35 -16.05 26.11
CA ASP A 101 0.10 -17.31 26.84
C ASP A 101 -0.74 -18.33 26.07
N ASN A 102 -1.55 -17.86 25.12
CA ASN A 102 -2.34 -18.69 24.21
C ASN A 102 -1.56 -19.17 22.96
N GLY A 103 -0.23 -19.03 22.94
CA GLY A 103 0.65 -19.43 21.84
C GLY A 103 0.63 -18.51 20.62
N THR A 104 -0.09 -17.39 20.66
CA THR A 104 -0.21 -16.46 19.52
C THR A 104 0.92 -15.43 19.50
N THR A 105 1.41 -15.03 18.32
CA THR A 105 2.44 -13.99 18.17
C THR A 105 1.85 -12.63 17.79
N THR A 106 2.65 -11.57 17.78
CA THR A 106 2.19 -10.26 17.30
C THR A 106 1.87 -10.26 15.82
N HIS A 107 0.66 -9.85 15.44
CA HIS A 107 0.21 -9.78 14.04
C HIS A 107 -0.93 -8.77 13.86
N ILE A 108 -1.35 -8.55 12.62
CA ILE A 108 -2.58 -7.82 12.26
C ILE A 108 -3.48 -8.82 11.54
N GLU A 109 -4.68 -9.02 12.04
CA GLU A 109 -5.67 -9.92 11.43
C GLU A 109 -6.49 -9.16 10.38
N LEU A 110 -6.64 -9.75 9.19
CA LEU A 110 -7.59 -9.28 8.20
C LEU A 110 -8.95 -9.95 8.43
N PRO A 111 -10.07 -9.23 8.26
CA PRO A 111 -11.39 -9.83 8.42
C PRO A 111 -11.64 -10.89 7.36
N LEU A 112 -12.39 -11.93 7.71
CA LEU A 112 -12.89 -12.93 6.76
C LEU A 112 -14.03 -12.33 5.94
N SER A 113 -13.86 -12.28 4.64
CA SER A 113 -14.82 -11.75 3.66
C SER A 113 -14.73 -12.57 2.38
N SER A 114 -15.67 -12.39 1.44
CA SER A 114 -15.57 -13.01 0.11
C SER A 114 -14.28 -12.67 -0.64
N LEU A 115 -13.65 -11.53 -0.32
CA LEU A 115 -12.40 -11.06 -0.93
C LEU A 115 -11.15 -11.65 -0.28
N THR A 116 -11.21 -12.02 0.99
CA THR A 116 -10.07 -12.54 1.77
C THR A 116 -10.13 -14.04 1.99
N GLN A 117 -11.32 -14.65 1.91
CA GLN A 117 -11.55 -16.08 2.18
C GLN A 117 -10.91 -17.01 1.13
N ASN A 118 -10.71 -16.52 -0.09
CA ASN A 118 -10.18 -17.31 -1.20
C ASN A 118 -8.78 -16.88 -1.65
N LEU A 119 -8.05 -16.09 -0.84
CA LEU A 119 -6.66 -15.76 -1.15
C LEU A 119 -5.78 -17.03 -1.29
N GLU A 120 -6.13 -18.10 -0.58
CA GLU A 120 -5.46 -19.41 -0.69
C GLU A 120 -5.83 -20.21 -1.96
N GLN A 121 -6.88 -19.80 -2.68
CA GLN A 121 -7.42 -20.48 -3.86
C GLN A 121 -7.24 -19.67 -5.15
N SER A 122 -6.56 -18.52 -5.08
CA SER A 122 -6.36 -17.60 -6.20
C SER A 122 -4.94 -17.07 -6.21
N ASP A 123 -4.46 -16.69 -7.39
CA ASP A 123 -3.18 -16.00 -7.49
C ASP A 123 -3.29 -14.61 -6.86
N TYR A 124 -2.33 -14.25 -6.01
CA TYR A 124 -2.29 -12.96 -5.36
C TYR A 124 -0.87 -12.38 -5.38
N SER A 125 -0.78 -11.07 -5.20
CA SER A 125 0.49 -10.34 -5.07
C SER A 125 0.45 -9.46 -3.83
N VAL A 126 1.54 -9.42 -3.09
CA VAL A 126 1.70 -8.55 -1.91
C VAL A 126 2.92 -7.66 -2.11
N ALA A 127 2.74 -6.37 -1.87
CA ALA A 127 3.83 -5.40 -1.84
C ALA A 127 3.81 -4.66 -0.50
N ALA A 128 4.96 -4.65 0.18
CA ALA A 128 5.11 -3.97 1.47
C ALA A 128 6.53 -3.45 1.66
N TRP A 129 6.65 -2.35 2.39
CA TRP A 129 7.93 -1.88 2.90
C TRP A 129 8.21 -2.56 4.24
N VAL A 130 9.36 -3.24 4.34
CA VAL A 130 9.76 -3.96 5.55
C VAL A 130 11.12 -3.48 6.01
N LYS A 131 11.22 -3.14 7.30
CA LYS A 131 12.48 -2.90 7.98
C LYS A 131 12.78 -4.13 8.87
N PRO A 132 13.79 -4.95 8.52
CA PRO A 132 14.17 -6.12 9.31
C PRO A 132 14.81 -5.73 10.64
#